data_AF-A0AAJ1ZIS1-F1
#
_entry.id   AF-A0AAJ1ZIS1-F1
#
_cell.length_a   1.000
_cell.length_b   1.000
_cell.length_c   1.000
_cell.angle_alpha   90.00
_cell.angle_beta   90.00
_cell.angle_gamma   90.00
#
_symmetry.space_group_name_H-M   'P 1'
#
loop_
_entity.id
_entity.type
_entity.pdbx_description
1 polymer ?
#
loop_
_entity_poly.entity_id
_entity_poly.type
_entity_poly.pdbx_seq_one_letter_code
_entity_poly.pdbx_strand_id
1 'polypeptide(L)'
;MDHPDTKPQGAFSALLADQDLTHLELVLARSLECDFGGPILPPRYWRERLAEVTRASHLSHTQIQTVHRLYLRIDAFETAERQRDEERSRAANAAETTADAVRVRKPRSA
;
A
#
# COMPACT_ATOMS: atom_id res chain seq x y z
N MET A 1 29.45 -44.76 -7.62
CA MET A 1 28.00 -44.84 -7.31
C MET A 1 27.52 -43.41 -7.33
N ASP A 2 27.20 -42.94 -8.53
CA ASP A 2 26.77 -41.57 -8.80
C ASP A 2 25.27 -41.49 -8.52
N HIS A 3 24.89 -40.77 -7.47
CA HIS A 3 23.50 -40.39 -7.27
C HIS A 3 23.19 -39.21 -8.17
N PRO A 4 22.17 -39.28 -9.06
CA PRO A 4 21.73 -38.10 -9.76
C PRO A 4 21.09 -37.17 -8.73
N ASP A 5 21.75 -36.05 -8.47
CA ASP A 5 21.28 -34.92 -7.69
C ASP A 5 20.05 -34.30 -8.40
N THR A 6 18.93 -35.02 -8.35
CA THR A 6 17.63 -34.56 -8.81
C THR A 6 17.13 -33.62 -7.72
N LYS A 7 17.64 -32.40 -7.73
CA LYS A 7 17.28 -31.38 -6.75
C LYS A 7 15.96 -30.75 -7.21
N PRO A 8 14.80 -31.00 -6.57
CA PRO A 8 13.54 -30.35 -6.91
C PRO A 8 13.49 -28.90 -6.39
N GLN A 9 14.57 -28.14 -6.57
CA GLN A 9 14.75 -26.82 -5.94
C GLN A 9 13.70 -25.82 -6.45
N GLY A 10 13.37 -25.86 -7.74
CA GLY A 10 12.44 -24.89 -8.33
C GLY A 10 11.02 -24.98 -7.77
N ALA A 11 10.49 -26.19 -7.58
CA ALA A 11 9.14 -26.39 -7.05
C ALA A 11 9.03 -26.01 -5.56
N PHE A 12 10.08 -26.29 -4.78
CA PHE A 12 10.13 -25.92 -3.36
C PHE A 12 10.27 -24.40 -3.16
N SER A 13 11.13 -23.74 -3.94
CA SER A 13 11.25 -22.27 -3.93
C SER A 13 9.97 -21.57 -4.38
N ALA A 14 9.27 -22.11 -5.38
CA ALA A 14 7.97 -21.59 -5.80
C ALA A 14 6.93 -21.76 -4.69
N LEU A 15 6.83 -22.92 -4.04
CA LEU A 15 5.87 -23.13 -2.94
C LEU A 15 6.11 -22.17 -1.77
N LEU A 16 7.38 -21.93 -1.41
CA LEU A 16 7.74 -20.99 -0.34
C LEU A 16 7.36 -19.54 -0.72
N ALA A 17 7.63 -19.14 -1.96
CA ALA A 17 7.20 -17.84 -2.48
C ALA A 17 5.67 -17.69 -2.48
N ASP A 18 4.92 -18.77 -2.71
CA ASP A 18 3.46 -18.75 -2.69
C ASP A 18 2.91 -18.48 -1.29
N GLN A 19 3.51 -19.12 -0.28
CA GLN A 19 3.18 -18.92 1.13
C GLN A 19 3.53 -17.50 1.57
N ASP A 20 4.72 -17.01 1.19
CA ASP A 20 5.15 -15.64 1.48
C ASP A 20 4.23 -14.60 0.84
N LEU A 21 3.82 -14.81 -0.42
CA LEU A 21 2.90 -13.90 -1.12
C LEU A 21 1.49 -13.91 -0.53
N THR A 22 0.97 -15.09 -0.15
CA THR A 22 -0.32 -15.22 0.54
C THR A 22 -0.27 -14.52 1.90
N HIS A 23 0.83 -14.70 2.64
CA HIS A 23 1.04 -14.03 3.91
C HIS A 23 1.11 -12.51 3.73
N LEU A 24 1.88 -12.03 2.74
CA LEU A 24 1.97 -10.62 2.41
C LEU A 24 0.62 -10.03 2.01
N GLU A 25 -0.22 -10.75 1.26
CA GLU A 25 -1.56 -10.29 0.90
C GLU A 25 -2.42 -10.01 2.13
N LEU A 26 -2.46 -10.95 3.08
CA LEU A 26 -3.24 -10.83 4.31
C LEU A 26 -2.73 -9.70 5.22
N VAL A 27 -1.41 -9.64 5.43
CA VAL A 27 -0.83 -8.61 6.31
C VAL A 27 -0.90 -7.23 5.67
N LEU A 28 -0.66 -7.13 4.36
CA LEU A 28 -0.82 -5.87 3.61
C LEU A 28 -2.25 -5.37 3.74
N ALA A 29 -3.24 -6.19 3.40
CA ALA A 29 -4.65 -5.82 3.49
C ALA A 29 -5.01 -5.30 4.89
N ARG A 30 -4.62 -6.04 5.93
CA ARG A 30 -4.90 -5.67 7.32
C ARG A 30 -4.14 -4.42 7.78
N SER A 31 -2.94 -4.18 7.24
CA SER A 31 -2.16 -2.98 7.56
C SER A 31 -2.75 -1.72 6.93
N LEU A 32 -3.31 -1.83 5.71
CA LEU A 32 -3.94 -0.72 4.99
C LEU A 32 -5.33 -0.40 5.56
N GLU A 33 -6.02 -1.38 6.14
CA GLU A 33 -7.31 -1.22 6.82
C GLU A 33 -7.18 -0.74 8.27
N CYS A 34 -5.95 -0.56 8.80
CA CYS A 34 -5.78 -0.20 10.20
C CYS A 34 -6.22 1.27 10.44
N ASP A 35 -7.47 1.43 10.88
CA ASP A 35 -8.14 2.71 11.18
C ASP A 35 -7.54 3.48 12.38
N PHE A 36 -6.43 3.02 12.97
CA PHE A 36 -5.74 3.68 14.09
C PHE A 36 -4.82 4.83 13.65
N GLY A 37 -5.35 5.76 12.85
CA GLY A 37 -4.64 7.00 12.48
C GLY A 37 -3.62 6.86 11.35
N GLY A 38 -3.65 5.75 10.61
CA GLY A 38 -2.80 5.52 9.43
C GLY A 38 -2.26 4.08 9.37
N PRO A 39 -1.69 3.67 8.22
CA PRO A 39 -1.16 2.33 8.08
C PRO A 39 0.03 2.14 9.02
N ILE A 40 0.08 1.00 9.72
CA ILE A 40 1.17 0.66 10.67
C ILE A 40 2.54 0.73 9.96
N LEU A 41 2.57 0.40 8.67
CA LEU A 41 3.75 0.44 7.82
C LEU A 41 3.46 1.26 6.57
N PRO A 42 4.36 2.18 6.17
CA PRO A 42 4.13 3.04 5.01
C PRO A 42 4.09 2.20 3.71
N PRO A 43 3.32 2.63 2.69
CA PRO A 43 3.29 2.01 1.36
C PRO A 43 4.67 1.68 0.76
N ARG A 44 5.66 2.54 1.01
CA ARG A 44 7.05 2.34 0.58
C ARG A 44 7.67 1.06 1.12
N TYR A 45 7.44 0.74 2.40
CA TYR A 45 7.97 -0.47 3.02
C TYR A 45 7.45 -1.72 2.31
N TRP A 46 6.16 -1.76 1.99
CA TRP A 46 5.54 -2.87 1.28
C TRP A 46 6.10 -3.06 -0.13
N ARG A 47 6.39 -1.96 -0.84
CA ARG A 47 7.04 -2.04 -2.16
C ARG A 47 8.45 -2.63 -2.08
N GLU A 48 9.22 -2.26 -1.05
CA GLU A 48 10.57 -2.79 -0.83
C GLU A 48 10.51 -4.29 -0.48
N ARG A 49 9.58 -4.72 0.36
CA ARG A 49 9.37 -6.14 0.69
C ARG A 49 8.93 -6.97 -0.52
N LEU A 50 8.03 -6.46 -1.36
CA LEU A 50 7.66 -7.12 -2.62
C LEU A 50 8.86 -7.23 -3.59
N ALA A 51 9.71 -6.21 -3.64
CA ALA A 51 10.94 -6.23 -4.44
C ALA A 51 11.97 -7.24 -3.91
N GLU A 52 11.98 -7.53 -2.61
CA GLU A 52 12.83 -8.59 -2.03
C GLU A 52 12.32 -9.99 -2.40
N VAL A 53 11.02 -10.23 -2.22
CA VAL A 53 10.38 -11.54 -2.53
C VAL A 53 10.52 -11.88 -4.02
N THR A 54 10.32 -10.89 -4.90
CA THR A 54 10.47 -11.07 -6.35
C THR A 54 11.91 -11.33 -6.79
N ARG A 55 12.90 -10.80 -6.08
CA ARG A 55 14.33 -11.02 -6.38
C ARG A 55 14.86 -12.35 -5.83
N ALA A 56 14.30 -12.84 -4.73
CA ALA A 56 14.77 -14.05 -4.05
C ALA A 56 14.27 -15.35 -4.71
N SER A 57 13.21 -15.29 -5.52
CA SER A 57 12.47 -16.48 -5.98
C SER A 57 12.24 -16.47 -7.49
N HIS A 58 12.36 -17.64 -8.12
CA HIS A 58 11.85 -17.85 -9.48
C HIS A 58 10.32 -17.96 -9.42
N LEU A 59 9.64 -16.83 -9.65
CA LEU A 59 8.19 -16.75 -9.56
C LEU A 59 7.50 -17.50 -10.70
N SER A 60 6.45 -18.24 -10.37
CA SER A 60 5.51 -18.77 -11.36
C SER A 60 4.65 -17.64 -11.96
N HIS A 61 3.98 -17.91 -13.08
CA HIS A 61 3.09 -16.94 -13.70
C HIS A 61 1.99 -16.44 -12.74
N THR A 62 1.40 -17.35 -11.97
CA THR A 62 0.38 -17.02 -10.96
C THR A 62 0.95 -16.10 -9.88
N GLN A 63 2.18 -16.34 -9.43
CA GLN A 63 2.84 -15.53 -8.42
C GLN A 63 3.16 -14.12 -8.91
N ILE A 64 3.56 -13.99 -10.18
CA ILE A 64 3.74 -12.69 -10.83
C ILE A 64 2.41 -11.93 -10.85
N GLN A 65 1.30 -12.60 -11.17
CA GLN A 65 -0.04 -11.97 -11.11
C GLN A 65 -0.41 -11.53 -9.69
N THR A 66 -0.12 -12.34 -8.68
CA THR A 66 -0.34 -11.98 -7.27
C THR A 66 0.47 -10.75 -6.88
N VAL A 67 1.77 -10.73 -7.18
CA VAL A 67 2.63 -9.56 -6.94
C VAL A 67 2.07 -8.31 -7.62
N HIS A 68 1.66 -8.42 -8.88
CA HIS A 68 1.07 -7.29 -9.62
C HIS A 68 -0.21 -6.77 -8.95
N ARG A 69 -1.10 -7.67 -8.48
CA ARG A 69 -2.30 -7.27 -7.72
C ARG A 69 -1.96 -6.57 -6.41
N LEU A 70 -0.91 -7.00 -5.72
CA LEU A 70 -0.45 -6.37 -4.48
C LEU A 70 0.08 -4.95 -4.74
N TYR A 71 0.86 -4.73 -5.81
CA TYR A 71 1.28 -3.39 -6.21
C TYR A 71 0.09 -2.47 -6.51
N LEU A 72 -0.90 -2.95 -7.28
CA LEU A 72 -2.12 -2.18 -7.55
C LEU A 72 -2.89 -1.80 -6.28
N ARG A 73 -2.91 -2.70 -5.27
CA ARG A 73 -3.56 -2.41 -3.99
C ARG A 73 -2.86 -1.30 -3.21
N ILE A 74 -1.52 -1.28 -3.24
CA ILE A 74 -0.71 -0.21 -2.66
C ILE A 74 -0.98 1.12 -3.38
N ASP A 75 -0.98 1.12 -4.71
CA ASP A 75 -1.20 2.33 -5.52
C ASP A 75 -2.61 2.91 -5.33
N ALA A 76 -3.63 2.04 -5.24
CA ALA A 76 -5.00 2.44 -4.95
C ALA A 76 -5.12 3.11 -3.57
N PHE A 77 -4.47 2.53 -2.56
CA PHE A 77 -4.43 3.11 -1.22
C PHE A 77 -3.77 4.50 -1.21
N GLU A 78 -2.60 4.65 -1.82
CA GLU A 78 -1.93 5.96 -1.89
C GLU A 78 -2.76 7.00 -2.64
N THR A 79 -3.49 6.58 -3.67
CA THR A 79 -4.39 7.48 -4.40
C THR A 79 -5.57 7.91 -3.55
N ALA A 80 -6.16 6.99 -2.78
CA ALA A 80 -7.23 7.31 -1.84
C ALA A 80 -6.78 8.25 -0.72
N GLU A 81 -5.57 8.05 -0.18
CA GLU A 81 -5.00 8.94 0.85
C GLU A 81 -4.74 10.34 0.29
N ARG A 82 -4.15 10.46 -0.92
CA ARG A 82 -4.00 11.76 -1.59
C ARG A 82 -5.34 12.48 -1.77
N GLN A 83 -6.38 11.78 -2.20
CA GLN A 83 -7.71 12.37 -2.37
C GLN A 83 -8.30 12.88 -1.03
N ARG A 84 -8.14 12.11 0.06
CA ARG A 84 -8.59 12.53 1.40
C ARG A 84 -7.83 13.76 1.89
N ASP A 85 -6.54 13.84 1.63
CA ASP A 85 -5.72 15.00 2.00
C ASP A 85 -6.08 16.25 1.18
N GLU A 86 -6.35 16.08 -0.12
CA GLU A 86 -6.84 17.16 -0.98
C GLU A 86 -8.23 17.65 -0.56
N GLU A 87 -9.14 16.76 -0.20
CA GLU A 87 -10.46 17.10 0.36
C GLU A 87 -10.34 17.88 1.67
N ARG A 88 -9.50 17.41 2.59
CA ARG A 88 -9.23 18.10 3.86
C ARG A 88 -8.65 19.49 3.62
N SER A 89 -7.69 19.61 2.70
CA SER A 89 -7.07 20.89 2.34
C SER A 89 -8.09 21.85 1.72
N ARG A 90 -8.95 21.36 0.81
CA ARG A 90 -10.06 22.15 0.24
C ARG A 90 -11.04 22.61 1.31
N ALA A 91 -11.42 21.75 2.25
CA ALA A 91 -12.30 22.09 3.35
C ALA A 91 -11.69 23.17 4.27
N ALA A 92 -10.39 23.09 4.57
CA ALA A 92 -9.67 24.09 5.33
C ALA A 92 -9.65 25.46 4.61
N ASN A 93 -9.33 25.47 3.31
CA ASN A 93 -9.32 26.70 2.49
C ASN A 93 -10.71 27.34 2.37
N ALA A 94 -11.76 26.52 2.25
CA ALA A 94 -13.15 27.00 2.21
C ALA A 94 -13.58 27.59 3.56
N ALA A 95 -13.19 26.96 4.68
CA ALA A 95 -13.46 27.48 6.01
C ALA A 95 -12.75 28.83 6.25
N GLU A 96 -11.50 28.97 5.80
CA GLU A 96 -10.73 30.22 5.89
C GLU A 96 -11.36 31.34 5.06
N THR A 97 -11.76 31.05 3.82
CA THR A 97 -12.47 32.02 2.95
C THR A 97 -13.79 32.46 3.58
N THR A 98 -14.52 31.53 4.20
CA THR A 98 -15.79 31.82 4.87
C THR A 98 -15.57 32.68 6.12
N ALA A 99 -14.54 32.39 6.91
CA ALA A 99 -14.20 33.14 8.10
C ALA A 99 -13.78 34.59 7.77
N ASP A 100 -13.00 34.79 6.71
CA ASP A 100 -12.58 36.12 6.25
C ASP A 100 -13.78 36.95 5.75
N ALA A 101 -14.69 36.33 4.98
CA ALA A 101 -15.92 36.99 4.52
C ALA A 101 -16.84 37.42 5.68
N VAL A 102 -16.95 36.60 6.74
CA VAL A 102 -17.69 36.96 7.96
C VAL A 102 -17.02 38.13 8.70
N ARG A 103 -15.69 38.16 8.74
CA ARG A 103 -14.92 39.24 9.38
C ARG A 103 -15.12 40.59 8.67
N VAL A 104 -15.14 40.59 7.34
CA VAL A 104 -15.38 41.80 6.52
C VAL A 104 -16.80 42.35 6.70
N ARG A 105 -17.79 41.47 6.93
CA ARG A 105 -19.21 41.86 7.06
C ARG A 105 -19.59 42.39 8.44
N LYS A 106 -18.70 42.42 9.43
CA LYS A 106 -18.97 43.01 10.74
C LYS A 106 -18.65 44.52 10.68
N PRO A 107 -19.64 45.43 10.60
CA PRO A 107 -19.34 46.85 10.67
C PRO A 107 -18.78 47.19 12.06
N ARG A 108 -17.72 48.00 12.11
CA ARG A 108 -17.32 48.72 13.33
C ARG A 108 -18.47 49.66 13.68
N SER A 109 -19.42 49.20 14.49
CA SER A 109 -20.38 50.09 15.15
C SER A 109 -19.59 50.92 16.17
N ALA A 110 -19.39 52.19 15.84
CA ALA A 110 -19.04 53.28 16.74
C ALA A 110 -20.08 54.38 16.55
#